data_AF-K4KP84-F1
#
_entry.id   AF-K4KP84-F1
#
_cell.length_a   1.000
_cell.length_b   1.000
_cell.length_c   1.000
_cell.angle_alpha   90.00
_cell.angle_beta   90.00
_cell.angle_gamma   90.00
#
_symmetry.space_group_name_H-M   'P 1'
#
loop_
_entity.id
_entity.type
_entity.pdbx_description
1 polymer ?
#
loop_
_entity_poly.entity_id
_entity_poly.type
_entity_poly.pdbx_seq_one_letter_code
_entity_poly.pdbx_strand_id
1 'polypeptide(L)'
;MKKVVFLTILLIGNTSFAEGNDSEFIGDATMLEDGTVVINLVASNSDAEPTVGHSQLIYKTTDLEYENILKHIGGLKVGQNKLVPKWQQ
;
A
#
# COMPACT_ATOMS: atom_id res chain seq x y z
N MET A 1 43.20 49.18 -7.18
CA MET A 1 42.64 48.28 -8.21
C MET A 1 42.01 47.09 -7.52
N LYS A 2 40.70 46.89 -7.68
CA LYS A 2 39.88 45.86 -7.02
C LYS A 2 40.04 44.51 -7.75
N LYS A 3 40.30 43.42 -7.02
CA LYS A 3 40.12 42.05 -7.55
C LYS A 3 38.96 41.41 -6.79
N VAL A 4 37.82 41.32 -7.47
CA VAL A 4 36.63 40.58 -7.01
C VAL A 4 36.85 39.13 -7.41
N VAL A 5 36.86 38.22 -6.44
CA VAL A 5 36.88 36.78 -6.68
C VAL A 5 35.44 36.30 -6.71
N PHE A 6 35.00 35.79 -7.86
CA PHE A 6 33.68 35.18 -8.01
C PHE A 6 33.73 33.75 -7.49
N LEU A 7 32.94 33.48 -6.44
CA LEU A 7 32.69 32.17 -5.87
C LEU A 7 31.54 31.53 -6.65
N THR A 8 31.81 30.52 -7.48
CA THR A 8 30.78 29.71 -8.12
C THR A 8 30.57 28.44 -7.31
N ILE A 9 29.55 28.42 -6.45
CA ILE A 9 29.08 27.20 -5.81
C ILE A 9 28.19 26.48 -6.83
N LEU A 10 28.68 25.35 -7.35
CA LEU A 10 27.88 24.43 -8.14
C LEU A 10 26.99 23.63 -7.17
N LEU A 11 25.72 24.03 -7.00
CA LEU A 11 24.72 23.18 -6.36
C LEU A 11 24.39 22.03 -7.32
N ILE A 12 25.01 20.87 -7.12
CA ILE A 12 24.49 19.62 -7.66
C ILE A 12 23.29 19.27 -6.78
N GLY A 13 22.09 19.53 -7.30
CA GLY A 13 20.87 19.08 -6.65
C GLY A 13 20.89 17.55 -6.57
N ASN A 14 20.73 17.01 -5.36
CA ASN A 14 20.45 15.60 -5.17
C ASN A 14 19.15 15.28 -5.91
N THR A 15 19.24 14.58 -7.04
CA THR A 15 18.11 13.86 -7.60
C THR A 15 17.77 12.73 -6.64
N SER A 16 16.76 12.95 -5.80
CA SER A 16 16.06 11.86 -5.13
C SER A 16 15.40 11.02 -6.22
N PHE A 17 15.89 9.80 -6.43
CA PHE A 17 15.16 8.80 -7.18
C PHE A 17 13.87 8.50 -6.42
N ALA A 18 12.75 8.55 -7.12
CA ALA A 18 11.46 8.16 -6.56
C ALA A 18 11.57 6.72 -6.03
N GLU A 19 11.46 6.57 -4.72
CA GLU A 19 11.27 5.27 -4.08
C GLU A 19 9.98 4.67 -4.65
N GLY A 20 10.03 3.42 -5.09
CA GLY A 20 8.83 2.66 -5.43
C GLY A 20 7.85 2.76 -4.27
N ASN A 21 6.56 2.89 -4.58
CA ASN A 21 5.51 3.09 -3.58
C ASN A 21 5.34 1.82 -2.72
N ASP A 22 6.22 1.65 -1.72
CA ASP A 22 6.18 0.63 -0.67
C ASP A 22 5.08 0.97 0.35
N SER A 23 3.83 1.08 -0.12
CA SER A 23 2.69 1.24 0.76
C SER A 23 2.63 0.06 1.74
N GLU A 24 2.56 0.35 3.04
CA GLU A 24 2.38 -0.67 4.08
C GLU A 24 1.03 -1.42 3.94
N PHE A 25 0.12 -0.85 3.16
CA PHE A 25 -1.22 -1.37 2.93
C PHE A 25 -1.43 -1.68 1.44
N ILE A 26 -2.06 -2.82 1.18
CA ILE A 26 -2.32 -3.36 -0.17
C ILE A 26 -3.81 -3.28 -0.55
N GLY A 27 -4.61 -2.54 0.21
CA GLY A 27 -6.06 -2.47 0.00
C GLY A 27 -6.86 -2.10 1.24
N ASP A 28 -8.16 -2.35 1.16
CA ASP A 28 -9.12 -2.19 2.25
C ASP A 28 -10.03 -3.42 2.37
N ALA A 29 -10.59 -3.63 3.57
CA ALA A 29 -11.51 -4.71 3.86
C ALA A 29 -12.72 -4.20 4.64
N THR A 30 -13.91 -4.69 4.28
CA THR A 30 -15.18 -4.38 4.93
C THR A 30 -15.87 -5.67 5.37
N MET A 31 -16.41 -5.69 6.60
CA MET A 31 -17.28 -6.78 7.04
C MET A 31 -18.75 -6.40 6.81
N LEU A 32 -19.47 -7.21 6.04
CA LEU A 32 -20.90 -7.06 5.80
C LEU A 32 -21.73 -7.52 7.00
N GLU A 33 -23.04 -7.28 6.95
CA GLU A 33 -23.98 -7.62 8.03
C GLU A 33 -24.06 -9.12 8.33
N ASP A 34 -23.84 -9.97 7.33
CA ASP A 34 -23.81 -11.44 7.46
C ASP A 34 -22.45 -11.98 7.94
N GLY A 35 -21.49 -11.09 8.24
CA GLY A 35 -20.13 -11.44 8.60
C GLY A 35 -19.20 -11.68 7.41
N THR A 36 -19.68 -11.63 6.17
CA THR A 36 -18.81 -11.77 4.99
C THR A 36 -17.76 -10.65 4.96
N VAL A 37 -16.50 -11.01 4.75
CA VAL A 37 -15.39 -10.05 4.56
C VAL A 37 -15.17 -9.84 3.08
N VAL A 38 -15.32 -8.59 2.63
CA VAL A 38 -14.98 -8.17 1.27
C VAL A 38 -13.68 -7.38 1.32
N ILE A 39 -12.70 -7.80 0.52
CA ILE A 39 -11.36 -7.20 0.46
C ILE A 39 -11.16 -6.65 -0.94
N ASN A 40 -10.84 -5.37 -1.05
CA ASN A 40 -10.41 -4.75 -2.30
C ASN A 40 -8.89 -4.58 -2.24
N LEU A 41 -8.17 -5.19 -3.18
CA LEU A 41 -6.72 -5.16 -3.25
C LEU A 41 -6.26 -4.26 -4.41
N VAL A 42 -5.16 -3.57 -4.17
CA VAL A 42 -4.43 -2.78 -5.17
C VAL A 42 -2.98 -3.21 -5.16
N ALA A 43 -2.45 -3.54 -6.33
CA ALA A 43 -1.04 -3.86 -6.51
C ALA A 43 -0.45 -2.94 -7.57
N SER A 44 0.74 -2.42 -7.33
CA SER A 44 1.52 -1.66 -8.31
C SER A 44 2.92 -2.23 -8.40
N ASN A 45 3.48 -2.33 -9.60
CA ASN A 45 4.91 -2.60 -9.78
C ASN A 45 5.71 -1.27 -9.86
N SER A 46 7.03 -1.38 -9.68
CA SER A 46 7.95 -0.23 -9.79
C SER A 46 8.71 -0.23 -11.12
N ASP A 47 8.13 -0.84 -12.15
CA ASP A 47 8.76 -0.96 -13.47
C ASP A 47 8.74 0.38 -14.22
N ALA A 48 9.55 0.47 -15.28
CA ALA A 48 9.63 1.68 -16.12
C ALA A 48 8.27 2.09 -16.70
N GLU A 49 7.37 1.12 -16.90
CA GLU A 49 5.96 1.34 -17.21
C GLU A 49 5.11 0.78 -16.04
N PRO A 50 4.71 1.63 -15.07
CA PRO A 50 3.99 1.17 -13.89
C PRO A 50 2.61 0.63 -14.28
N THR A 51 2.35 -0.60 -13.88
CA THR A 51 1.07 -1.29 -14.00
C THR A 51 0.40 -1.30 -12.63
N VAL A 52 -0.90 -0.97 -12.61
CA VAL A 52 -1.73 -1.06 -11.42
C VAL A 52 -2.78 -2.15 -11.65
N GLY A 53 -2.79 -3.14 -10.76
CA GLY A 53 -3.80 -4.19 -10.71
C GLY A 53 -4.79 -3.94 -9.58
N HIS A 54 -6.06 -4.24 -9.84
CA HIS A 54 -7.13 -4.25 -8.84
C HIS A 54 -7.72 -5.65 -8.74
N SER A 55 -8.06 -6.08 -7.53
CA SER A 55 -8.74 -7.34 -7.29
C SER A 55 -9.75 -7.22 -6.15
N GLN A 56 -10.76 -8.08 -6.14
CA GLN A 56 -11.68 -8.20 -5.02
C GLN A 56 -11.74 -9.66 -4.57
N LEU A 57 -11.53 -9.88 -3.27
CA LEU A 57 -11.66 -11.18 -2.63
C LEU A 57 -12.84 -11.14 -1.65
N ILE A 58 -13.56 -12.24 -1.57
CA ILE A 58 -14.73 -12.37 -0.69
C ILE A 58 -14.55 -13.64 0.14
N TYR A 59 -14.58 -13.48 1.47
CA TYR A 59 -14.47 -14.57 2.43
C TYR A 59 -15.74 -14.67 3.26
N LYS A 60 -16.43 -15.80 3.16
CA LYS A 60 -17.57 -16.16 4.00
C LYS A 60 -17.10 -16.78 5.30
N THR A 61 -17.93 -16.70 6.33
CA THR A 61 -17.66 -17.29 7.65
C THR A 61 -17.42 -18.80 7.63
N THR A 62 -17.83 -19.49 6.57
CA THR A 62 -17.62 -20.93 6.35
C THR A 62 -16.32 -21.27 5.62
N ASP A 63 -15.61 -20.29 5.07
CA ASP A 63 -14.40 -20.54 4.30
C ASP A 63 -13.23 -20.89 5.23
N LEU A 64 -12.41 -21.87 4.83
CA LEU A 64 -11.31 -22.38 5.66
C LEU A 64 -10.29 -21.29 6.06
N GLU A 65 -10.10 -20.29 5.19
CA GLU A 65 -9.15 -19.20 5.42
C GLU A 65 -9.74 -17.99 6.16
N TYR A 66 -11.04 -17.98 6.46
CA TYR A 66 -11.73 -16.82 6.99
C TYR A 66 -11.08 -16.26 8.27
N GLU A 67 -10.79 -17.14 9.23
CA GLU A 67 -10.13 -16.75 10.49
C GLU A 67 -8.69 -16.27 10.28
N ASN A 68 -7.96 -16.88 9.34
CA ASN A 68 -6.60 -16.45 9.01
C ASN A 68 -6.58 -15.04 8.42
N ILE A 69 -7.54 -14.74 7.55
CA ILE A 69 -7.72 -13.43 6.95
C ILE A 69 -8.12 -12.38 7.99
N LEU A 70 -9.06 -12.69 8.87
CA LEU A 70 -9.41 -11.78 9.97
C LEU A 70 -8.22 -11.48 10.87
N LYS A 71 -7.43 -12.50 11.21
CA LYS A 71 -6.22 -12.33 12.00
C LYS A 71 -5.22 -11.41 11.29
N HIS A 72 -5.00 -11.61 9.99
CA HIS A 72 -4.10 -10.79 9.17
C HIS A 72 -4.52 -9.30 9.15
N ILE A 73 -5.82 -9.03 9.00
CA ILE A 73 -6.38 -7.67 9.03
C ILE A 73 -6.26 -7.01 10.42
N GLY A 74 -5.96 -7.79 11.47
CA GLY A 74 -5.99 -7.33 12.86
C GLY A 74 -7.41 -7.26 13.43
N GLY A 75 -8.27 -8.18 12.98
CA GLY A 75 -9.68 -8.30 13.31
C GLY A 75 -10.55 -7.27 12.59
N LEU A 76 -11.83 -7.59 12.41
CA LEU A 76 -12.82 -6.73 11.79
C LEU A 76 -14.19 -7.02 12.40
N LYS A 77 -15.02 -6.00 12.60
CA LYS A 77 -16.39 -6.13 13.12
C LYS A 77 -17.39 -5.81 12.04
N VAL A 78 -18.63 -6.32 12.16
CA VAL A 78 -19.73 -6.02 11.23
C VAL A 78 -19.88 -4.51 11.01
N GLY A 79 -19.95 -4.10 9.75
CA GLY A 79 -20.03 -2.70 9.31
C GLY A 79 -18.71 -1.93 9.37
N GLN A 80 -17.64 -2.51 9.89
CA GLN A 80 -16.33 -1.87 9.95
C GLN A 80 -15.59 -2.00 8.62
N ASN A 81 -14.85 -0.94 8.27
CA ASN A 81 -13.82 -0.95 7.24
C ASN A 81 -12.42 -0.77 7.88
N LYS A 82 -11.41 -1.44 7.34
CA LYS A 82 -10.00 -1.28 7.72
C LYS A 82 -9.08 -1.38 6.51
N LEU A 83 -7.90 -0.76 6.60
CA LEU A 83 -6.82 -1.00 5.65
C LEU A 83 -6.26 -2.42 5.82
N VAL A 84 -5.86 -3.02 4.70
CA VAL A 84 -5.30 -4.37 4.64
C VAL A 84 -3.78 -4.25 4.59
N PRO A 85 -3.05 -4.69 5.62
CA PRO A 85 -1.60 -4.63 5.61
C PRO A 85 -1.03 -5.58 4.54
N LYS A 86 0.13 -5.25 4.00
CA LYS A 86 0.89 -6.19 3.17
C LYS A 86 1.20 -7.46 3.96
N TRP A 87 1.25 -8.61 3.28
CA TRP A 87 1.72 -9.84 3.91
C TRP A 87 3.22 -9.71 4.20
N GLN A 88 3.65 -10.01 5.42
CA GLN A 88 5.07 -10.14 5.71
C GLN A 88 5.57 -11.39 4.96
N GLN A 89 6.52 -11.21 4.05
CA GLN A 89 7.23 -12.31 3.39
C GLN A 89 8.39 -12.80 4.25
#